data_AF-A0A2T6FFV4-F1
#
_entry.id   AF-A0A2T6FFV4-F1
#
_cell.length_a   1.000
_cell.length_b   1.000
_cell.length_c   1.000
_cell.angle_alpha   90.00
_cell.angle_beta   90.00
_cell.angle_gamma   90.00
#
_symmetry.space_group_name_H-M   'P 1'
#
loop_
_entity.id
_entity.type
_entity.pdbx_description
1 polymer ?
#
loop_
_entity_poly.entity_id
_entity_poly.type
_entity_poly.pdbx_seq_one_letter_code
_entity_poly.pdbx_strand_id
1 'polypeptide(L)'
;MDVGSVVNQGLIGMQRSQVSMTQSAQQIAQAGTTQRADAPQSNSQSQDLAEALVNLKAQTQVFDSSARVVKTADETIGTLLDVRA
;
A
#
# COMPACT_ATOMS: atom_id res chain seq x y z
N MET A 1 6.12 25.39 -0.67
CA MET A 1 5.45 24.08 -0.54
C MET A 1 4.89 24.02 0.86
N ASP A 2 3.56 23.93 1.02
CA ASP A 2 2.93 23.92 2.34
C ASP A 2 2.96 22.52 2.96
N VAL A 3 3.28 22.42 4.23
CA VAL A 3 3.28 21.14 4.97
C VAL A 3 1.88 20.49 4.90
N GLY A 4 0.82 21.30 4.86
CA GLY A 4 -0.55 20.83 4.66
C GLY A 4 -0.79 20.14 3.31
N SER A 5 -0.13 20.58 2.23
CA SER A 5 -0.32 19.96 0.92
C SER A 5 0.39 18.61 0.80
N VAL A 6 1.55 18.43 1.45
CA VAL A 6 2.28 17.15 1.47
C VAL A 6 1.63 16.11 2.40
N VAL A 7 1.04 16.54 3.52
CA VAL A 7 0.25 15.64 4.39
C VAL A 7 -0.99 15.14 3.66
N ASN A 8 -1.70 16.03 2.95
CA ASN A 8 -2.86 15.65 2.15
C ASN A 8 -2.48 14.66 1.03
N GLN A 9 -1.37 14.91 0.33
CA GLN A 9 -0.87 13.96 -0.68
C GLN A 9 -0.46 12.61 -0.09
N GLY A 10 0.19 12.61 1.07
CA GLY A 10 0.51 11.38 1.80
C GLY A 10 -0.75 10.60 2.18
N LEU A 11 -1.79 11.29 2.66
CA LEU A 11 -3.07 10.67 2.99
C LEU A 11 -3.76 10.05 1.77
N ILE A 12 -3.81 10.78 0.65
CA ILE A 12 -4.35 10.29 -0.62
C ILE A 12 -3.56 9.06 -1.10
N GLY A 13 -2.23 9.10 -1.00
CA GLY A 13 -1.34 7.99 -1.33
C GLY A 13 -1.62 6.75 -0.49
N MET A 14 -1.82 6.91 0.82
CA MET A 14 -2.17 5.83 1.73
C MET A 14 -3.57 5.25 1.46
N GLN A 15 -4.57 6.10 1.21
CA GLN A 15 -5.93 5.66 0.90
C GLN A 15 -5.98 4.85 -0.40
N ARG A 16 -5.34 5.37 -1.46
CA ARG A 16 -5.24 4.65 -2.74
C ARG A 16 -4.51 3.32 -2.57
N SER A 17 -3.47 3.32 -1.74
CA SER A 17 -2.73 2.09 -1.44
C SER A 17 -3.57 1.06 -0.73
N GLN A 18 -4.37 1.45 0.26
CA GLN A 18 -5.27 0.51 0.94
C GLN A 18 -6.28 -0.14 -0.02
N VAL A 19 -6.86 0.63 -0.94
CA VAL A 19 -7.82 0.09 -1.92
C VAL A 19 -7.13 -0.95 -2.82
N SER A 20 -5.96 -0.62 -3.36
CA SER A 20 -5.20 -1.55 -4.20
C SER A 20 -4.71 -2.78 -3.43
N MET A 21 -4.28 -2.61 -2.16
CA MET A 21 -3.84 -3.72 -1.30
C MET A 21 -4.98 -4.67 -0.97
N THR A 22 -6.18 -4.16 -0.68
CA THR A 22 -7.35 -5.02 -0.41
C THR A 22 -7.77 -5.79 -1.66
N GLN A 23 -7.73 -5.16 -2.84
CA GLN A 23 -7.98 -5.84 -4.11
C GLN A 23 -6.98 -6.96 -4.39
N SER A 24 -5.68 -6.71 -4.22
CA SER A 24 -4.65 -7.73 -4.41
C SER A 24 -4.76 -8.85 -3.37
N ALA A 25 -5.07 -8.54 -2.11
CA ALA A 25 -5.31 -9.54 -1.08
C ALA A 25 -6.50 -10.45 -1.41
N GLN A 26 -7.58 -9.91 -1.97
CA GLN A 26 -8.72 -10.69 -2.44
C GLN A 26 -8.34 -11.62 -3.60
N GLN A 27 -7.56 -11.14 -4.57
CA GLN A 27 -7.08 -11.96 -5.69
C GLN A 27 -6.19 -13.12 -5.20
N ILE A 28 -5.30 -12.85 -4.24
CA ILE A 28 -4.44 -13.86 -3.60
C ILE A 28 -5.30 -14.91 -2.86
N ALA A 29 -6.28 -14.47 -2.08
CA ALA A 29 -7.17 -15.35 -1.34
C ALA A 29 -7.99 -16.26 -2.28
N GLN A 30 -8.51 -15.71 -3.38
CA GLN A 30 -9.24 -16.47 -4.40
C GLN A 30 -8.34 -17.48 -5.12
N ALA A 31 -7.13 -17.08 -5.51
CA ALA A 31 -6.18 -17.99 -6.17
C ALA A 31 -5.78 -19.16 -5.25
N GLY A 32 -5.65 -18.91 -3.95
CA GLY A 32 -5.35 -19.93 -2.94
C GLY A 32 -6.51 -20.89 -2.66
N THR A 33 -7.77 -20.49 -2.87
CA THR A 33 -8.93 -21.40 -2.73
C THR A 33 -9.16 -22.26 -3.97
N THR A 34 -8.91 -21.72 -5.18
CA THR A 34 -9.03 -22.47 -6.45
C THR A 34 -7.98 -23.59 -6.58
N GLN A 35 -6.81 -23.46 -5.94
CA GLN A 35 -5.79 -24.52 -5.93
C GLN A 35 -6.19 -25.79 -5.15
N ARG A 36 -7.24 -25.74 -4.32
CA ARG A 36 -7.69 -26.89 -3.50
C ARG A 36 -8.67 -27.82 -4.21
N ALA A 37 -9.21 -27.42 -5.37
CA ALA A 37 -10.21 -28.18 -6.11
C ALA A 37 -9.63 -28.70 -7.44
N ASP A 38 -9.11 -29.94 -7.42
CA ASP A 38 -9.06 -30.92 -8.54
C ASP A 38 -8.86 -30.40 -10.00
N ALA A 39 -8.11 -29.33 -10.22
CA ALA A 39 -7.84 -28.79 -11.55
C ALA A 39 -6.34 -28.83 -11.87
N PRO A 40 -5.92 -29.29 -13.06
CA PRO A 40 -4.53 -29.24 -13.47
C PRO A 40 -4.07 -27.77 -13.42
N GLN A 41 -2.99 -27.52 -12.67
CA GLN A 41 -2.42 -26.19 -12.51
C GLN A 41 -2.05 -25.62 -13.89
N SER A 42 -2.91 -24.76 -14.42
CA SER A 42 -2.58 -24.00 -15.62
C SER A 42 -1.55 -22.94 -15.21
N ASN A 43 -0.39 -22.89 -15.89
CA ASN A 43 0.69 -21.94 -15.61
C ASN A 43 0.20 -20.48 -15.44
N SER A 44 -0.88 -20.12 -16.13
CA SER A 44 -1.56 -18.82 -16.05
C SER A 44 -1.99 -18.46 -14.61
N GLN A 45 -2.57 -19.39 -13.86
CA GLN A 45 -3.10 -19.10 -12.51
C GLN A 45 -1.99 -18.86 -11.48
N SER A 46 -0.85 -19.53 -11.64
CA SER A 46 0.35 -19.29 -10.83
C SER A 46 0.99 -17.93 -11.15
N GLN A 47 0.91 -17.51 -12.42
CA GLN A 47 1.40 -16.20 -12.88
C GLN A 47 0.53 -15.06 -12.31
N ASP A 48 -0.79 -15.21 -12.34
CA ASP A 48 -1.74 -14.23 -11.80
C ASP A 48 -1.55 -14.03 -10.28
N LEU A 49 -1.30 -15.12 -9.55
CA LEU A 49 -1.00 -15.07 -8.11
C LEU A 49 0.34 -14.35 -7.83
N ALA A 50 1.39 -14.65 -8.62
CA ALA A 50 2.68 -13.99 -8.48
C ALA A 50 2.57 -12.49 -8.76
N GLU A 51 1.81 -12.10 -9.79
CA GLU A 51 1.55 -10.70 -10.12
C GLU A 51 0.78 -9.98 -9.01
N ALA A 52 -0.26 -10.61 -8.45
CA ALA A 52 -1.01 -10.06 -7.32
C ALA A 52 -0.14 -9.87 -6.07
N LEU A 53 0.77 -10.81 -5.77
CA LEU A 53 1.73 -10.72 -4.66
C LEU A 53 2.74 -9.59 -4.86
N VAL A 54 3.28 -9.44 -6.08
CA VAL A 54 4.20 -8.35 -6.43
C VAL A 54 3.49 -7.00 -6.33
N ASN A 55 2.26 -6.90 -6.83
CA ASN A 55 1.45 -5.69 -6.75
C ASN A 55 1.16 -5.32 -5.29
N LEU A 56 0.75 -6.29 -4.46
CA LEU A 56 0.55 -6.07 -3.03
C LEU A 56 1.82 -5.53 -2.35
N LYS A 57 2.99 -6.09 -2.66
CA LYS A 57 4.29 -5.64 -2.13
C LYS A 57 4.60 -4.20 -2.57
N ALA A 58 4.45 -3.91 -3.86
CA ALA A 58 4.68 -2.57 -4.41
C ALA A 58 3.77 -1.54 -3.74
N GLN A 59 2.49 -1.88 -3.58
CA GLN A 59 1.52 -0.99 -2.95
C GLN A 59 1.80 -0.79 -1.45
N THR A 60 2.29 -1.81 -0.75
CA THR A 60 2.79 -1.70 0.63
C THR A 60 3.93 -0.68 0.72
N GLN A 61 4.86 -0.70 -0.23
CA GLN A 61 5.97 0.25 -0.25
C GLN A 61 5.50 1.68 -0.52
N VAL A 62 4.51 1.87 -1.40
CA VAL A 62 3.89 3.19 -1.65
C VAL A 62 3.18 3.68 -0.39
N PHE A 63 2.49 2.80 0.33
CA PHE A 63 1.86 3.11 1.61
C PHE A 63 2.89 3.57 2.65
N ASP A 64 3.95 2.79 2.88
CA ASP A 64 5.01 3.11 3.86
C ASP A 64 5.72 4.44 3.50
N SER A 65 6.00 4.65 2.21
CA SER A 65 6.58 5.91 1.74
C SER A 65 5.66 7.10 2.04
N SER A 66 4.36 6.95 1.78
CA SER A 66 3.36 7.98 2.08
C SER A 66 3.23 8.24 3.59
N ALA A 67 3.28 7.18 4.40
CA ALA A 67 3.26 7.27 5.85
C ALA A 67 4.50 8.01 6.38
N ARG A 68 5.69 7.77 5.80
CA ARG A 68 6.91 8.50 6.14
C ARG A 68 6.82 9.98 5.79
N VAL A 69 6.18 10.35 4.68
CA VAL A 69 5.95 11.77 4.34
C VAL A 69 5.05 12.43 5.38
N VAL A 70 3.96 11.77 5.79
CA VAL A 70 3.08 12.31 6.84
C VAL A 70 3.81 12.41 8.18
N LYS A 71 4.61 11.41 8.55
CA LYS A 71 5.40 11.39 9.78
C LYS A 71 6.45 12.50 9.82
N THR A 72 7.20 12.67 8.74
CA THR A 72 8.22 13.74 8.64
C THR A 72 7.56 15.12 8.65
N ALA A 73 6.41 15.29 8.00
CA ALA A 73 5.62 16.51 8.11
C ALA A 73 5.19 16.80 9.57
N ASP A 74 4.69 15.80 10.29
CA ASP A 74 4.33 15.92 11.70
C ASP A 74 5.53 16.29 12.59
N GLU A 75 6.66 15.61 12.42
CA GLU A 75 7.92 15.91 13.13
C GLU A 75 8.43 17.34 12.82
N THR A 76 8.31 17.82 11.58
CA THR A 76 8.68 19.21 11.24
C THR A 76 7.76 20.24 11.89
N ILE A 77 6.46 19.95 12.00
CA ILE A 77 5.53 20.84 12.72
C ILE A 77 5.82 20.82 14.22
N GLY A 78 6.05 19.63 14.79
CA GLY A 78 6.40 19.47 16.19
C GLY A 78 7.68 20.23 16.57
N THR A 79 8.73 20.11 15.77
CA THR A 79 9.99 20.85 15.98
C THR A 79 9.82 22.36 15.81
N LEU A 80 9.00 22.82 14.85
CA LEU A 80 8.68 24.25 14.70
C LEU A 80 7.86 24.80 15.87
N LEU A 81 7.00 23.98 16.48
CA LEU A 81 6.23 24.35 17.67
C LEU A 81 7.14 24.43 18.90
N ASP A 82 8.03 23.46 19.08
CA ASP A 82 8.98 23.40 20.19
C ASP A 82 9.96 24.59 20.21
N VAL A 83 10.41 25.04 19.04
CA VAL A 83 11.28 26.23 18.91
C VAL A 83 10.53 27.55 19.24
N ARG A 84 9.20 27.58 19.15
CA ARG A 84 8.39 28.77 19.43
C ARG A 84 7.84 28.83 20.87
N ALA A 85 7.90 27.72 21.61
CA ALA A 85 7.47 27.63 23.01
C ALA A 85 8.56 28.14 23.97
#